data_AF-A0A1B8JAB6-F1
#
_entry.id   AF-A0A1B8JAB6-F1
#
_cell.length_a   1.000
_cell.length_b   1.000
_cell.length_c   1.000
_cell.angle_alpha   90.00
_cell.angle_beta   90.00
_cell.angle_gamma   90.00
#
_symmetry.space_group_name_H-M   'P 1'
#
loop_
_entity.id
_entity.type
_entity.pdbx_description
1 polymer ?
#
loop_
_entity_poly.entity_id
_entity_poly.type
_entity_poly.pdbx_seq_one_letter_code
_entity_poly.pdbx_strand_id
1 'polypeptide(L)'
;VIGYTGNNGPDFQNNIYLHISSFQKVNSNGTLNNATKYAISMGNLIPISVYFAVRHCIKATWLNDRDQFLTPNKKWQQDKEFHNDCLAFTLFHSQNKITSREGINHFIPFREKEVDSKGIFESHFLSDFIAGKLKADSQNDNLFGNDENSFIPTSPIVFSEEASAVFEAGKNLWRYYHAQDFGKNDIWHAGDFAYLNDYNANASLYDIKAYFQGFNEKGRMNARSKDFHYNDLIANLRYALESLASKIAKKVYEYEFLES
;
A
#
# COMPACT_ATOMS: atom_id res chain seq x y z
N VAL A 1 3.69 15.65 1.09
CA VAL A 1 4.18 14.35 0.60
C VAL A 1 3.70 13.30 1.58
N ILE A 2 3.14 12.20 1.09
CA ILE A 2 2.55 11.16 1.94
C ILE A 2 3.40 9.87 2.00
N GLY A 3 4.34 9.71 1.07
CA GLY A 3 5.25 8.56 0.98
C GLY A 3 6.15 8.71 -0.23
N TYR A 4 6.96 7.69 -0.51
CA TYR A 4 7.92 7.69 -1.60
C TYR A 4 7.93 6.35 -2.34
N THR A 5 8.27 6.37 -3.62
CA THR A 5 8.46 5.16 -4.45
C THR A 5 9.68 5.31 -5.35
N GLY A 6 10.09 4.22 -5.99
CA GLY A 6 11.32 4.14 -6.77
C GLY A 6 11.15 4.34 -8.28
N ASN A 7 12.28 4.48 -8.96
CA ASN A 7 12.42 4.52 -10.42
C ASN A 7 13.21 3.31 -10.94
N ASN A 8 12.74 2.11 -10.65
CA ASN A 8 13.36 0.90 -11.20
C ASN A 8 12.73 0.54 -12.54
N GLY A 9 13.51 -0.08 -13.42
CA GLY A 9 13.12 -0.50 -14.77
C GLY A 9 11.71 -1.11 -14.80
N PRO A 10 10.86 -0.72 -15.77
CA PRO A 10 9.50 -1.23 -15.88
C PRO A 10 9.48 -2.61 -16.53
N ASP A 11 10.01 -3.59 -15.81
CA ASP A 11 10.05 -5.00 -16.21
C ASP A 11 9.95 -5.93 -15.00
N PHE A 12 9.62 -7.19 -15.24
CA PHE A 12 9.43 -8.18 -14.16
C PHE A 12 10.69 -8.45 -13.33
N GLN A 13 11.89 -8.40 -13.92
CA GLN A 13 13.15 -8.63 -13.20
C GLN A 13 13.36 -7.53 -12.15
N ASN A 14 12.99 -6.29 -12.46
CA ASN A 14 13.17 -5.13 -11.60
C ASN A 14 11.99 -4.87 -10.64
N ASN A 15 10.89 -5.63 -10.74
CA ASN A 15 9.73 -5.49 -9.84
C ASN A 15 10.06 -5.77 -8.37
N ILE A 16 11.05 -6.61 -8.09
CA ILE A 16 11.49 -6.90 -6.71
C ILE A 16 11.98 -5.66 -5.94
N TYR A 17 12.39 -4.62 -6.65
CA TYR A 17 12.90 -3.38 -6.06
C TYR A 17 11.80 -2.33 -5.88
N LEU A 18 10.65 -2.47 -6.55
CA LEU A 18 9.54 -1.53 -6.45
C LEU A 18 8.79 -1.71 -5.13
N HIS A 19 8.82 -0.68 -4.29
CA HIS A 19 8.09 -0.63 -3.04
C HIS A 19 7.71 0.83 -2.71
N ILE A 20 6.73 0.98 -1.81
CA ILE A 20 6.39 2.26 -1.20
C ILE A 20 7.12 2.36 0.16
N SER A 21 7.65 3.54 0.47
CA SER A 21 8.46 3.84 1.66
C SER A 21 7.93 5.08 2.38
N SER A 22 8.04 5.11 3.72
CA SER A 22 7.66 6.28 4.53
C SER A 22 8.62 7.45 4.35
N PHE A 23 9.87 7.17 4.00
CA PHE A 23 10.94 8.15 3.94
C PHE A 23 11.72 8.09 2.63
N GLN A 24 12.39 9.20 2.34
CA GLN A 24 13.27 9.35 1.20
C GLN A 24 14.72 9.07 1.59
N LYS A 25 15.34 8.11 0.92
CA LYS A 25 16.76 7.76 1.08
C LYS A 25 17.63 8.64 0.19
N VAL A 26 18.75 9.06 0.76
CA VAL A 26 19.83 9.79 0.06
C VAL A 26 21.08 8.91 0.08
N ASN A 27 21.74 8.77 -1.07
CA ASN A 27 22.97 8.02 -1.21
C ASN A 27 24.15 8.79 -0.57
N SER A 28 25.26 8.11 -0.30
CA SER A 28 26.47 8.73 0.28
C SER A 28 27.05 9.87 -0.57
N ASN A 29 26.76 9.90 -1.88
CA ASN A 29 27.17 10.97 -2.80
C ASN A 29 26.17 12.16 -2.83
N GLY A 30 25.18 12.21 -1.93
CA GLY A 30 24.20 13.28 -1.84
C GLY A 30 23.04 13.19 -2.85
N THR A 31 23.03 12.19 -3.75
CA THR A 31 21.94 12.01 -4.72
C THR A 31 20.78 11.21 -4.14
N LEU A 32 19.56 11.45 -4.62
CA LEU A 32 18.39 10.66 -4.22
C LEU A 32 18.54 9.20 -4.63
N ASN A 33 18.24 8.28 -3.71
CA ASN A 33 18.27 6.86 -3.97
C ASN A 33 17.13 6.46 -4.92
N ASN A 34 17.43 5.63 -5.92
CA ASN A 34 16.46 5.19 -6.91
C ASN A 34 15.29 4.41 -6.32
N ALA A 35 15.41 3.82 -5.13
CA ALA A 35 14.34 3.08 -4.47
C ALA A 35 13.23 3.97 -3.89
N THR A 36 13.51 5.25 -3.64
CA THR A 36 12.58 6.20 -2.98
C THR A 36 12.64 7.59 -3.62
N LYS A 37 12.94 7.64 -4.91
CA LYS A 37 13.24 8.88 -5.64
C LYS A 37 12.01 9.76 -5.83
N TYR A 38 10.84 9.16 -6.06
CA TYR A 38 9.61 9.88 -6.37
C TYR A 38 8.74 10.06 -5.14
N ALA A 39 8.31 11.29 -4.91
CA ALA A 39 7.37 11.63 -3.86
C ALA A 39 5.92 11.29 -4.28
N ILE A 40 5.19 10.67 -3.37
CA ILE A 40 3.76 10.43 -3.48
C ILE A 40 3.03 11.63 -2.86
N SER A 41 2.03 12.14 -3.56
CA SER A 41 1.16 13.24 -3.16
C SER A 41 -0.29 12.88 -3.48
N MET A 42 -1.22 13.75 -3.09
CA MET A 42 -2.64 13.57 -3.37
C MET A 42 -2.93 13.45 -4.88
N GLY A 43 -2.29 14.29 -5.70
CA GLY A 43 -2.55 14.34 -7.14
C GLY A 43 -2.00 13.15 -7.93
N ASN A 44 -0.99 12.43 -7.40
CA ASN A 44 -0.37 11.30 -8.09
C ASN A 44 -0.64 9.94 -7.41
N LEU A 45 -1.40 9.89 -6.32
CA LEU A 45 -1.67 8.64 -5.58
C LEU A 45 -2.32 7.57 -6.46
N ILE A 46 -3.34 7.91 -7.26
CA ILE A 46 -4.00 6.95 -8.16
C ILE A 46 -3.06 6.51 -9.29
N PRO A 47 -2.41 7.41 -10.06
CA PRO A 47 -1.42 6.99 -11.06
C PRO A 47 -0.33 6.07 -10.51
N ILE A 48 0.21 6.38 -9.32
CA ILE A 48 1.22 5.55 -8.66
C ILE A 48 0.63 4.20 -8.22
N SER A 49 -0.62 4.17 -7.76
CA SER A 49 -1.32 2.94 -7.39
C SER A 49 -1.55 2.04 -8.61
N VAL A 50 -1.93 2.61 -9.76
CA VAL A 50 -2.04 1.87 -11.03
C VAL A 50 -0.69 1.29 -11.41
N TYR A 51 0.35 2.11 -11.47
CA TYR A 51 1.71 1.66 -11.78
C TYR A 51 2.16 0.52 -10.86
N PHE A 52 1.98 0.69 -9.56
CA PHE A 52 2.35 -0.31 -8.56
C PHE A 52 1.55 -1.62 -8.70
N ALA A 53 0.23 -1.53 -8.88
CA ALA A 53 -0.63 -2.69 -8.99
C ALA A 53 -0.38 -3.47 -10.29
N VAL A 54 -0.25 -2.79 -11.43
CA VAL A 54 0.11 -3.40 -12.73
C VAL A 54 1.39 -4.22 -12.61
N ARG A 55 2.40 -3.67 -11.92
CA ARG A 55 3.70 -4.32 -11.75
C ARG A 55 3.67 -5.53 -10.79
N HIS A 56 2.74 -5.58 -9.84
CA HIS A 56 2.75 -6.58 -8.77
C HIS A 56 1.58 -7.57 -8.81
N CYS A 57 0.52 -7.32 -9.59
CA CYS A 57 -0.65 -8.21 -9.65
C CYS A 57 -0.37 -9.53 -10.37
N ILE A 58 0.60 -9.54 -11.30
CA ILE A 58 1.07 -10.75 -11.96
C ILE A 58 2.36 -11.19 -11.28
N LYS A 59 2.42 -12.46 -10.87
CA LYS A 59 3.61 -13.00 -10.22
C LYS A 59 4.77 -13.08 -11.20
N ALA A 60 5.93 -12.56 -10.79
CA ALA A 60 7.18 -12.79 -11.50
C ALA A 60 7.55 -14.28 -11.46
N THR A 61 7.84 -14.85 -12.62
CA THR A 61 8.27 -16.22 -12.84
C THR A 61 9.40 -16.22 -13.87
N TRP A 62 9.99 -17.38 -14.13
CA TRP A 62 10.99 -17.49 -15.19
C TRP A 62 10.40 -17.31 -16.60
N LEU A 63 9.08 -17.46 -16.78
CA LEU A 63 8.40 -17.35 -18.08
C LEU A 63 8.25 -15.90 -18.54
N ASN A 64 7.98 -14.99 -17.62
CA ASN A 64 7.82 -13.56 -17.87
C ASN A 64 9.04 -12.75 -17.38
N ASP A 65 10.17 -13.42 -17.15
CA ASP A 65 11.40 -12.73 -16.78
C ASP A 65 11.81 -11.78 -17.93
N ARG A 66 12.03 -10.50 -17.60
CA ARG A 66 12.35 -9.41 -18.54
C ARG A 66 11.24 -8.93 -19.46
N ASP A 67 10.02 -9.47 -19.35
CA ASP A 67 8.86 -8.87 -20.04
C ASP A 67 8.74 -7.40 -19.63
N GLN A 68 8.66 -6.53 -20.63
CA GLN A 68 8.61 -5.08 -20.45
C GLN A 68 7.16 -4.62 -20.35
N PHE A 69 6.88 -3.75 -19.38
CA PHE A 69 5.61 -3.06 -19.34
C PHE A 69 5.60 -1.96 -20.40
N LEU A 70 4.54 -1.91 -21.20
CA LEU A 70 4.40 -1.02 -22.33
C LEU A 70 3.63 0.26 -21.98
N THR A 71 3.58 1.19 -22.94
CA THR A 71 2.66 2.31 -22.86
C THR A 71 1.24 1.81 -23.09
N PRO A 72 0.33 1.94 -22.11
CA PRO A 72 -1.01 1.40 -22.24
C PRO A 72 -1.85 2.23 -23.22
N ASN A 73 -2.94 1.65 -23.72
CA ASN A 73 -3.95 2.42 -24.45
C ASN A 73 -4.67 3.41 -23.53
N LYS A 74 -5.33 4.43 -24.09
CA LYS A 74 -5.92 5.52 -23.28
C LYS A 74 -7.16 5.12 -22.46
N LYS A 75 -7.71 3.90 -22.64
CA LYS A 75 -9.00 3.51 -22.03
C LYS A 75 -8.91 3.42 -20.50
N TRP A 76 -7.77 3.03 -19.94
CA TRP A 76 -7.60 2.93 -18.49
C TRP A 76 -7.86 4.26 -17.76
N GLN A 77 -7.58 5.40 -18.41
CA GLN A 77 -7.70 6.73 -17.80
C GLN A 77 -9.13 7.07 -17.35
N GLN A 78 -10.13 6.42 -17.94
CA GLN A 78 -11.54 6.62 -17.62
C GLN A 78 -12.12 5.50 -16.74
N ASP A 79 -11.39 4.39 -16.54
CA ASP A 79 -11.87 3.27 -15.72
C ASP A 79 -11.61 3.55 -14.22
N LYS A 80 -12.59 4.18 -13.59
CA LYS A 80 -12.55 4.47 -12.15
C LYS A 80 -12.56 3.20 -11.30
N GLU A 81 -13.23 2.12 -11.71
CA GLU A 81 -13.23 0.88 -10.96
C GLU A 81 -11.81 0.29 -10.93
N PHE A 82 -11.13 0.23 -12.09
CA PHE A 82 -9.74 -0.21 -12.19
C PHE A 82 -8.81 0.64 -11.31
N HIS A 83 -8.97 1.96 -11.29
CA HIS A 83 -8.20 2.83 -10.40
C HIS A 83 -8.41 2.50 -8.92
N ASN A 84 -9.66 2.27 -8.52
CA ASN A 84 -10.03 1.99 -7.13
C ASN A 84 -9.51 0.62 -6.70
N ASP A 85 -9.58 -0.37 -7.58
CA ASP A 85 -9.02 -1.70 -7.40
C ASP A 85 -7.50 -1.65 -7.25
N CYS A 86 -6.81 -0.86 -8.08
CA CYS A 86 -5.36 -0.64 -7.98
C CYS A 86 -4.95 0.07 -6.68
N LEU A 87 -5.76 1.04 -6.21
CA LEU A 87 -5.56 1.69 -4.91
C LEU A 87 -5.68 0.65 -3.78
N ALA A 88 -6.78 -0.10 -3.73
CA ALA A 88 -7.00 -1.15 -2.72
C ALA A 88 -5.85 -2.16 -2.71
N PHE A 89 -5.44 -2.64 -3.88
CA PHE A 89 -4.31 -3.57 -4.00
C PHE A 89 -3.02 -2.97 -3.45
N THR A 90 -2.68 -1.74 -3.86
CA THR A 90 -1.47 -1.03 -3.39
C THR A 90 -1.43 -0.88 -1.88
N LEU A 91 -2.55 -0.54 -1.24
CA LEU A 91 -2.62 -0.31 0.20
C LEU A 91 -2.25 -1.55 1.02
N PHE A 92 -2.74 -2.72 0.61
CA PHE A 92 -2.57 -3.96 1.37
C PHE A 92 -1.48 -4.90 0.81
N HIS A 93 -0.84 -4.53 -0.29
CA HIS A 93 0.24 -5.33 -0.86
C HIS A 93 1.49 -5.36 0.03
N SER A 94 2.21 -6.48 0.01
CA SER A 94 3.40 -6.69 0.86
C SER A 94 4.59 -5.76 0.56
N GLN A 95 4.64 -5.16 -0.64
CA GLN A 95 5.65 -4.16 -1.02
C GLN A 95 5.23 -2.72 -0.67
N ASN A 96 4.07 -2.52 -0.05
CA ASN A 96 3.83 -1.31 0.71
C ASN A 96 4.58 -1.44 2.04
N LYS A 97 5.71 -0.74 2.17
CA LYS A 97 6.60 -0.76 3.34
C LYS A 97 6.52 0.53 4.14
N ILE A 98 5.38 1.24 4.04
CA ILE A 98 5.08 2.31 4.99
C ILE A 98 5.18 1.72 6.39
N THR A 99 5.92 2.38 7.26
CA THR A 99 6.02 2.15 8.70
C THR A 99 5.84 3.48 9.41
N SER A 100 5.17 3.47 10.55
CA SER A 100 5.06 4.66 11.40
C SER A 100 6.34 4.94 12.21
N ARG A 101 7.35 4.05 12.16
CA ARG A 101 8.64 4.25 12.85
C ARG A 101 9.46 5.39 12.24
N GLU A 102 9.26 5.64 10.94
CA GLU A 102 10.10 6.55 10.15
C GLU A 102 9.34 7.83 9.74
N GLY A 103 8.14 8.05 10.29
CA GLY A 103 7.34 9.24 10.04
C GLY A 103 5.85 9.00 10.24
N ILE A 104 5.06 10.03 9.96
CA ILE A 104 3.59 9.98 10.05
C ILE A 104 3.05 8.97 9.03
N ASN A 105 2.22 8.04 9.49
CA ASN A 105 1.55 7.09 8.62
C ASN A 105 0.29 7.71 8.00
N HIS A 106 0.37 8.10 6.73
CA HIS A 106 -0.76 8.64 5.96
C HIS A 106 -1.61 7.57 5.27
N PHE A 107 -1.21 6.29 5.35
CA PHE A 107 -1.75 5.18 4.55
C PHE A 107 -2.74 4.29 5.33
N ILE A 108 -3.29 4.77 6.46
CA ILE A 108 -4.35 4.07 7.19
C ILE A 108 -5.70 4.35 6.49
N PRO A 109 -6.37 3.34 5.91
CA PRO A 109 -7.62 3.58 5.16
C PRO A 109 -8.87 3.63 6.04
N PHE A 110 -8.74 3.38 7.34
CA PHE A 110 -9.84 3.26 8.28
C PHE A 110 -9.89 4.46 9.24
N ARG A 111 -11.05 4.68 9.84
CA ARG A 111 -11.22 5.53 11.03
C ARG A 111 -10.99 4.72 12.30
N GLU A 112 -10.64 5.42 13.38
CA GLU A 112 -10.38 4.83 14.69
C GLU A 112 -11.54 3.96 15.18
N LYS A 113 -12.79 4.42 14.97
CA LYS A 113 -14.01 3.68 15.33
C LYS A 113 -14.22 2.41 14.50
N GLU A 114 -13.70 2.35 13.28
CA GLU A 114 -13.87 1.18 12.42
C GLU A 114 -12.98 0.03 12.87
N VAL A 115 -11.84 0.35 13.51
CA VAL A 115 -10.83 -0.63 13.94
C VAL A 115 -10.65 -0.70 15.45
N ASP A 116 -11.55 -0.09 16.22
CA ASP A 116 -11.53 -0.05 17.68
C ASP A 116 -10.17 0.43 18.25
N SER A 117 -9.56 1.43 17.60
CA SER A 117 -8.29 1.98 18.05
C SER A 117 -8.42 2.60 19.45
N LYS A 118 -7.46 2.26 20.33
CA LYS A 118 -7.32 2.83 21.67
C LYS A 118 -6.70 4.24 21.69
N GLY A 119 -6.21 4.71 20.54
CA GLY A 119 -5.56 6.01 20.38
C GLY A 119 -6.02 6.76 19.12
N ILE A 120 -5.58 8.00 18.97
CA ILE A 120 -5.94 8.87 17.86
C ILE A 120 -4.92 8.72 16.74
N PHE A 121 -5.37 8.66 15.49
CA PHE A 121 -4.47 8.64 14.34
C PHE A 121 -3.89 10.03 14.09
N GLU A 122 -2.58 10.09 13.84
CA GLU A 122 -1.86 11.33 13.49
C GLU A 122 -2.25 11.85 12.11
N SER A 123 -2.79 10.99 11.23
CA SER A 123 -3.27 11.39 9.93
C SER A 123 -4.52 10.62 9.51
N HIS A 124 -5.49 11.37 9.00
CA HIS A 124 -6.69 10.83 8.36
C HIS A 124 -6.63 10.89 6.83
N PHE A 125 -5.48 11.26 6.25
CA PHE A 125 -5.33 11.56 4.83
C PHE A 125 -6.01 10.54 3.91
N LEU A 126 -5.67 9.25 4.02
CA LEU A 126 -6.19 8.24 3.11
C LEU A 126 -7.70 7.98 3.32
N SER A 127 -8.16 7.98 4.58
CA SER A 127 -9.59 7.85 4.88
C SER A 127 -10.41 9.05 4.38
N ASP A 128 -9.83 10.26 4.37
CA ASP A 128 -10.44 11.47 3.79
C ASP A 128 -10.39 11.44 2.25
N PHE A 129 -9.29 10.92 1.67
CA PHE A 129 -9.13 10.73 0.23
C PHE A 129 -10.19 9.77 -0.31
N ILE A 130 -10.36 8.61 0.33
CA ILE A 130 -11.37 7.60 -0.02
C ILE A 130 -12.78 8.16 0.14
N ALA A 131 -13.02 8.99 1.16
CA ALA A 131 -14.32 9.63 1.38
C ALA A 131 -14.61 10.81 0.42
N GLY A 132 -13.68 11.18 -0.47
CA GLY A 132 -13.82 12.34 -1.36
C GLY A 132 -13.88 13.68 -0.62
N LYS A 133 -13.28 13.77 0.58
CA LYS A 133 -13.33 14.96 1.43
C LYS A 133 -12.17 15.93 1.19
N LEU A 134 -11.13 15.49 0.49
CA LEU A 134 -9.97 16.31 0.20
C LEU A 134 -10.28 17.26 -0.96
N LYS A 135 -9.93 18.53 -0.80
CA LYS A 135 -10.04 19.54 -1.85
C LYS A 135 -8.67 19.76 -2.47
N ALA A 136 -8.61 19.83 -3.80
CA ALA A 136 -7.42 20.32 -4.47
C ALA A 136 -7.27 21.82 -4.13
N ASP A 137 -6.10 22.23 -3.62
CA ASP A 137 -5.80 23.65 -3.48
C ASP A 137 -5.68 24.24 -4.90
N SER A 138 -6.69 25.00 -5.30
CA SER A 138 -6.85 25.59 -6.64
C SER A 138 -5.85 26.73 -6.93
N GLN A 139 -4.65 26.72 -6.36
CA GLN A 139 -3.75 27.88 -6.33
C GLN A 139 -2.32 27.68 -6.85
N ASN A 140 -1.87 26.49 -7.28
CA ASN A 140 -0.48 26.38 -7.80
C ASN A 140 -0.18 25.44 -8.99
N ASP A 141 -1.14 24.71 -9.55
CA ASP A 141 -0.86 23.84 -10.72
C ASP A 141 -1.81 24.02 -11.92
N ASN A 142 -2.60 25.11 -11.94
CA ASN A 142 -3.48 25.44 -13.08
C ASN A 142 -2.71 26.07 -14.26
N LEU A 143 -1.53 25.54 -14.61
CA LEU A 143 -0.83 25.90 -15.86
C LEU A 143 -1.31 25.05 -17.06
N PHE A 144 -2.11 24.00 -16.81
CA PHE A 144 -2.72 23.18 -17.87
C PHE A 144 -4.18 22.87 -17.53
N GLY A 145 -5.08 23.70 -18.07
CA GLY A 145 -6.49 23.46 -18.45
C GLY A 145 -7.39 22.54 -17.60
N ASN A 146 -8.60 23.05 -17.28
CA ASN A 146 -9.84 22.34 -16.93
C ASN A 146 -9.71 20.87 -16.44
N ASP A 147 -9.93 20.68 -15.15
CA ASP A 147 -9.63 19.50 -14.33
C ASP A 147 -10.55 18.27 -14.55
N GLU A 148 -10.98 18.00 -15.79
CA GLU A 148 -11.72 16.76 -16.12
C GLU A 148 -10.85 15.49 -15.94
N ASN A 149 -9.52 15.66 -15.90
CA ASN A 149 -8.53 14.58 -15.72
C ASN A 149 -7.95 14.51 -14.30
N SER A 150 -8.55 15.18 -13.31
CA SER A 150 -8.07 15.09 -11.93
C SER A 150 -8.27 13.68 -11.38
N PHE A 151 -7.20 13.13 -10.79
CA PHE A 151 -7.23 11.84 -10.09
C PHE A 151 -7.63 11.97 -8.61
N ILE A 152 -7.94 13.19 -8.16
CA ILE A 152 -8.38 13.46 -6.79
C ILE A 152 -9.90 13.22 -6.72
N PRO A 153 -10.38 12.30 -5.87
CA PRO A 153 -11.81 12.03 -5.73
C PRO A 153 -12.55 13.24 -5.16
N THR A 154 -13.62 13.64 -5.84
CA THR A 154 -14.55 14.69 -5.38
C THR A 154 -15.80 14.13 -4.69
N SER A 155 -15.93 12.81 -4.68
CA SER A 155 -17.01 12.04 -4.04
C SER A 155 -16.44 10.73 -3.49
N PRO A 156 -17.15 10.05 -2.56
CA PRO A 156 -16.69 8.78 -2.02
C PRO A 156 -16.35 7.76 -3.10
N ILE A 157 -15.18 7.14 -2.97
CA ILE A 157 -14.73 6.06 -3.85
C ILE A 157 -15.67 4.84 -3.68
N VAL A 158 -16.09 4.27 -4.80
CA VAL A 158 -16.82 3.00 -4.85
C VAL A 158 -15.84 1.89 -5.24
N PHE A 159 -15.59 0.98 -4.30
CA PHE A 159 -14.74 -0.18 -4.54
C PHE A 159 -15.54 -1.33 -5.15
N SER A 160 -14.86 -2.17 -5.94
CA SER A 160 -15.44 -3.42 -6.40
C SER A 160 -15.66 -4.41 -5.27
N GLU A 161 -16.31 -5.54 -5.57
CA GLU A 161 -16.50 -6.63 -4.61
C GLU A 161 -15.15 -7.18 -4.12
N GLU A 162 -14.20 -7.42 -5.00
CA GLU A 162 -12.87 -7.95 -4.64
C GLU A 162 -12.06 -6.93 -3.82
N ALA A 163 -12.10 -5.65 -4.20
CA ALA A 163 -11.44 -4.60 -3.43
C ALA A 163 -12.08 -4.44 -2.05
N SER A 164 -13.41 -4.49 -1.96
CA SER A 164 -14.14 -4.44 -0.69
C SER A 164 -13.77 -5.62 0.22
N ALA A 165 -13.63 -6.83 -0.34
CA ALA A 165 -13.18 -8.01 0.41
C ALA A 165 -11.75 -7.82 0.99
N VAL A 166 -10.85 -7.16 0.24
CA VAL A 166 -9.52 -6.81 0.74
C VAL A 166 -9.61 -5.82 1.90
N PHE A 167 -10.44 -4.77 1.82
CA PHE A 167 -10.65 -3.83 2.93
C PHE A 167 -11.23 -4.51 4.17
N GLU A 168 -12.21 -5.40 4.01
CA GLU A 168 -12.78 -6.15 5.13
C GLU A 168 -11.74 -7.05 5.81
N ALA A 169 -10.96 -7.79 5.04
CA ALA A 169 -9.88 -8.61 5.57
C ALA A 169 -8.81 -7.77 6.28
N GLY A 170 -8.43 -6.62 5.69
CA GLY A 170 -7.52 -5.65 6.30
C GLY A 170 -8.06 -5.08 7.61
N LYS A 171 -9.32 -4.66 7.64
CA LYS A 171 -9.97 -4.09 8.82
C LYS A 171 -9.98 -5.08 9.99
N ASN A 172 -10.27 -6.36 9.73
CA ASN A 172 -10.22 -7.41 10.75
C ASN A 172 -8.81 -7.58 11.33
N LEU A 173 -7.77 -7.46 10.50
CA LEU A 173 -6.38 -7.49 10.95
C LEU A 173 -6.04 -6.29 11.86
N TRP A 174 -6.47 -5.08 11.50
CA TRP A 174 -6.27 -3.88 12.32
C TRP A 174 -7.02 -3.98 13.65
N ARG A 175 -8.29 -4.40 13.64
CA ARG A 175 -9.06 -4.65 14.87
C ARG A 175 -8.32 -5.61 15.80
N TYR A 176 -7.82 -6.71 15.24
CA TYR A 176 -7.09 -7.70 16.02
C TYR A 176 -5.81 -7.13 16.63
N TYR A 177 -5.05 -6.32 15.88
CA TYR A 177 -3.89 -5.60 16.41
C TYR A 177 -4.26 -4.63 17.55
N HIS A 178 -5.28 -3.79 17.37
CA HIS A 178 -5.68 -2.82 18.39
C HIS A 178 -6.24 -3.49 19.66
N ALA A 179 -6.81 -4.68 19.53
CA ALA A 179 -7.31 -5.47 20.65
C ALA A 179 -6.17 -6.05 21.54
N GLN A 180 -4.94 -6.16 21.04
CA GLN A 180 -3.84 -6.79 21.78
C GLN A 180 -3.53 -6.06 23.10
N ASP A 181 -3.09 -6.84 24.09
CA ASP A 181 -2.63 -6.35 25.39
C ASP A 181 -1.09 -6.23 25.37
N PHE A 182 -0.63 -5.12 24.77
CA PHE A 182 0.79 -4.81 24.59
C PHE A 182 1.53 -4.83 25.92
N GLY A 183 2.69 -5.49 25.94
CA GLY A 183 3.52 -5.65 27.14
C GLY A 183 3.04 -6.70 28.15
N LYS A 184 1.92 -7.41 27.89
CA LYS A 184 1.39 -8.46 28.79
C LYS A 184 1.12 -9.80 28.13
N ASN A 185 1.16 -9.88 26.80
CA ASN A 185 1.02 -11.14 26.07
C ASN A 185 2.38 -11.81 25.80
N ASP A 186 2.35 -13.05 25.31
CA ASP A 186 3.56 -13.84 25.02
C ASP A 186 4.36 -13.32 23.80
N ILE A 187 3.95 -12.20 23.21
CA ILE A 187 4.66 -11.55 22.09
C ILE A 187 5.63 -10.54 22.68
N TRP A 188 6.92 -10.90 22.64
CA TRP A 188 7.99 -10.03 23.13
C TRP A 188 9.09 -9.86 22.08
N HIS A 189 9.47 -8.60 21.87
CA HIS A 189 10.53 -8.19 20.96
C HIS A 189 11.72 -7.62 21.75
N ALA A 190 12.93 -7.86 21.27
CA ALA A 190 14.17 -7.39 21.89
C ALA A 190 15.05 -6.64 20.89
N GLY A 191 16.06 -5.94 21.40
CA GLY A 191 17.02 -5.18 20.58
C GLY A 191 16.34 -4.08 19.77
N ASP A 192 16.73 -3.95 18.49
CA ASP A 192 16.24 -2.92 17.56
C ASP A 192 14.73 -3.00 17.26
N PHE A 193 14.07 -4.06 17.73
CA PHE A 193 12.64 -4.32 17.56
C PHE A 193 11.82 -4.12 18.85
N ALA A 194 12.45 -3.73 19.96
CA ALA A 194 11.76 -3.52 21.24
C ALA A 194 10.60 -2.51 21.16
N TYR A 195 10.66 -1.56 20.22
CA TYR A 195 9.59 -0.59 19.95
C TYR A 195 8.24 -1.24 19.57
N LEU A 196 8.25 -2.49 19.09
CA LEU A 196 7.01 -3.22 18.76
C LEU A 196 6.25 -3.69 20.01
N ASN A 197 6.89 -3.69 21.18
CA ASN A 197 6.22 -4.06 22.44
C ASN A 197 5.26 -2.98 22.92
N ASP A 198 5.41 -1.74 22.44
CA ASP A 198 4.56 -0.62 22.82
C ASP A 198 3.36 -0.52 21.88
N TYR A 199 2.20 -0.20 22.44
CA TYR A 199 1.00 0.06 21.65
C TYR A 199 1.20 1.26 20.74
N ASN A 200 0.86 1.11 19.46
CA ASN A 200 0.96 2.17 18.48
C ASN A 200 -0.34 2.33 17.69
N ALA A 201 -1.06 3.44 17.93
CA ALA A 201 -2.30 3.74 17.20
C ALA A 201 -2.07 3.91 15.69
N ASN A 202 -0.88 4.34 15.26
CA ASN A 202 -0.58 4.67 13.87
C ASN A 202 0.02 3.49 13.07
N ALA A 203 -0.10 2.26 13.59
CA ALA A 203 0.49 1.09 12.96
C ALA A 203 0.00 0.88 11.52
N SER A 204 0.96 0.73 10.60
CA SER A 204 0.72 0.32 9.22
C SER A 204 0.53 -1.20 9.11
N LEU A 205 0.15 -1.71 7.93
CA LEU A 205 0.17 -3.16 7.67
C LEU A 205 1.55 -3.77 7.93
N TYR A 206 2.62 -3.05 7.57
CA TYR A 206 3.98 -3.52 7.79
C TYR A 206 4.28 -3.65 9.29
N ASP A 207 3.90 -2.65 10.09
CA ASP A 207 4.11 -2.65 11.55
C ASP A 207 3.29 -3.74 12.23
N ILE A 208 2.03 -3.93 11.82
CA ILE A 208 1.17 -5.02 12.32
C ILE A 208 1.80 -6.37 12.02
N LYS A 209 2.29 -6.58 10.79
CA LYS A 209 3.01 -7.82 10.44
C LYS A 209 4.31 -7.97 11.24
N ALA A 210 5.05 -6.89 11.44
CA ALA A 210 6.29 -6.89 12.21
C ALA A 210 6.05 -7.32 13.67
N TYR A 211 4.97 -6.82 14.29
CA TYR A 211 4.54 -7.21 15.63
C TYR A 211 4.23 -8.71 15.71
N PHE A 212 3.32 -9.22 14.90
CA PHE A 212 2.92 -10.63 15.02
C PHE A 212 3.97 -11.62 14.50
N GLN A 213 4.62 -11.33 13.39
CA GLN A 213 5.55 -12.28 12.75
C GLN A 213 6.95 -12.19 13.39
N GLY A 214 7.34 -11.04 13.92
CA GLY A 214 8.69 -10.81 14.40
C GLY A 214 9.76 -10.94 13.31
N PHE A 215 11.02 -10.95 13.73
CA PHE A 215 12.19 -11.03 12.84
C PHE A 215 13.08 -12.20 13.24
N ASN A 216 13.79 -12.78 12.27
CA ASN A 216 14.82 -13.78 12.51
C ASN A 216 16.17 -13.12 12.84
N GLU A 217 17.17 -13.95 13.17
CA GLU A 217 18.53 -13.53 13.51
C GLU A 217 19.24 -12.70 12.41
N LYS A 218 18.75 -12.78 11.15
CA LYS A 218 19.27 -12.00 10.01
C LYS A 218 18.49 -10.70 9.78
N GLY A 219 17.62 -10.32 10.70
CA GLY A 219 16.77 -9.12 10.61
C GLY A 219 15.68 -9.21 9.53
N ARG A 220 15.34 -10.42 9.05
CA ARG A 220 14.24 -10.62 8.08
C ARG A 220 12.98 -11.02 8.81
N MET A 221 11.86 -10.39 8.44
CA MET A 221 10.55 -10.72 9.01
C MET A 221 10.20 -12.20 8.76
N ASN A 222 9.70 -12.89 9.77
CA ASN A 222 9.33 -14.31 9.62
C ASN A 222 8.11 -14.45 8.70
N ALA A 223 7.96 -15.60 8.05
CA ALA A 223 6.84 -15.84 7.12
C ALA A 223 5.50 -16.13 7.83
N ARG A 224 5.55 -16.59 9.08
CA ARG A 224 4.42 -16.96 9.93
C ARG A 224 4.64 -16.46 11.35
N SER A 225 3.55 -16.23 12.07
CA SER A 225 3.54 -15.98 13.52
C SER A 225 3.35 -17.27 14.31
N LYS A 226 3.62 -17.24 15.62
CA LYS A 226 3.12 -18.25 16.58
C LYS A 226 1.64 -18.06 16.91
N ASP A 227 1.09 -16.87 16.63
CA ASP A 227 -0.32 -16.56 16.79
C ASP A 227 -1.12 -17.16 15.62
N PHE A 228 -1.88 -18.22 15.92
CA PHE A 228 -2.71 -18.92 14.93
C PHE A 228 -3.85 -18.06 14.40
N HIS A 229 -4.49 -17.26 15.24
CA HIS A 229 -5.60 -16.42 14.81
C HIS A 229 -5.12 -15.32 13.86
N TYR A 230 -3.99 -14.68 14.17
CA TYR A 230 -3.31 -13.78 13.24
C TYR A 230 -3.00 -14.46 11.90
N ASN A 231 -2.49 -15.70 11.93
CA ASN A 231 -2.15 -16.43 10.71
C ASN A 231 -3.37 -16.67 9.82
N ASP A 232 -4.55 -16.92 10.40
CA ASP A 232 -5.80 -17.04 9.65
C ASP A 232 -6.23 -15.69 9.04
N LEU A 233 -6.14 -14.60 9.81
CA LEU A 233 -6.48 -13.26 9.33
C LEU A 233 -5.57 -12.81 8.16
N ILE A 234 -4.25 -13.00 8.29
CA ILE A 234 -3.31 -12.64 7.22
C ILE A 234 -3.44 -13.56 6.00
N ALA A 235 -3.83 -14.83 6.18
CA ALA A 235 -4.15 -15.73 5.08
C ALA A 235 -5.40 -15.28 4.31
N ASN A 236 -6.46 -14.87 5.03
CA ASN A 236 -7.67 -14.32 4.43
C ASN A 236 -7.36 -13.04 3.63
N LEU A 237 -6.52 -12.14 4.15
CA LEU A 237 -6.09 -10.95 3.42
C LEU A 237 -5.31 -11.31 2.15
N ARG A 238 -4.40 -12.31 2.20
CA ARG A 238 -3.66 -12.78 1.03
C ARG A 238 -4.59 -13.38 -0.03
N TYR A 239 -5.56 -14.18 0.37
CA TYR A 239 -6.55 -14.76 -0.55
C TYR A 239 -7.38 -13.67 -1.24
N ALA A 240 -7.88 -12.69 -0.48
CA ALA A 240 -8.62 -11.55 -1.06
C ALA A 240 -7.75 -10.74 -2.04
N LEU A 241 -6.47 -10.52 -1.69
CA LEU A 241 -5.50 -9.85 -2.56
C LEU A 241 -5.22 -10.64 -3.85
N GLU A 242 -5.15 -11.97 -3.80
CA GLU A 242 -4.97 -12.81 -4.99
C GLU A 242 -6.17 -12.75 -5.93
N SER A 243 -7.39 -12.70 -5.38
CA SER A 243 -8.61 -12.50 -6.15
C SER A 243 -8.61 -11.13 -6.84
N LEU A 244 -8.33 -10.06 -6.09
CA LEU A 244 -8.21 -8.71 -6.63
C LEU A 244 -7.10 -8.62 -7.68
N ALA A 245 -5.94 -9.23 -7.43
CA ALA A 245 -4.83 -9.28 -8.37
C ALA A 245 -5.23 -9.94 -9.69
N SER A 246 -5.97 -11.05 -9.64
CA SER A 246 -6.46 -11.76 -10.83
C SER A 246 -7.41 -10.89 -11.66
N LYS A 247 -8.23 -10.06 -11.00
CA LYS A 247 -9.09 -9.08 -11.68
C LYS A 247 -8.27 -7.97 -12.34
N ILE A 248 -7.33 -7.37 -11.61
CA ILE A 248 -6.43 -6.32 -12.12
C ILE A 248 -5.60 -6.86 -13.30
N ALA A 249 -5.11 -8.10 -13.23
CA ALA A 249 -4.33 -8.72 -14.30
C ALA A 249 -5.11 -8.79 -15.62
N LYS A 250 -6.42 -9.04 -15.61
CA LYS A 250 -7.24 -8.98 -16.84
C LYS A 250 -7.21 -7.58 -17.46
N LYS A 251 -7.28 -6.54 -16.62
CA LYS A 251 -7.19 -5.14 -17.04
C LYS A 251 -5.79 -4.74 -17.54
N VAL A 252 -4.73 -5.35 -16.99
CA VAL A 252 -3.34 -5.16 -17.49
C VAL A 252 -3.26 -5.50 -18.98
N TYR A 253 -3.81 -6.66 -19.38
CA TYR A 253 -3.84 -7.05 -20.80
C TYR A 253 -4.87 -6.26 -21.61
N GLU A 254 -6.08 -5.98 -21.07
CA GLU A 254 -7.11 -5.16 -21.75
C GLU A 254 -6.60 -3.76 -22.11
N TYR A 255 -5.77 -3.17 -21.24
CA TYR A 255 -5.18 -1.85 -21.43
C TYR A 255 -3.78 -1.87 -22.05
N GLU A 256 -3.30 -3.03 -22.49
CA GLU A 256 -2.03 -3.18 -23.20
C GLU A 256 -0.82 -2.71 -22.37
N PHE A 257 -0.90 -2.83 -21.04
CA PHE A 257 0.28 -2.67 -20.18
C PHE A 257 1.28 -3.81 -20.39
N LEU A 258 0.81 -4.97 -20.85
CA LEU A 258 1.60 -6.11 -21.30
C LEU A 258 0.98 -6.66 -22.59
N GLU A 259 1.81 -7.24 -23.45
CA GLU A 259 1.34 -8.03 -24.59
C GLU A 259 0.69 -9.32 -24.09
N SER A 260 -0.43 -9.68 -24.71
CA SER A 260 -1.21 -10.90 -24.42
C SER A 260 -0.58 -12.17 -24.98
#